data_AF-A0A0Q0B382-F1
#
_entry.id   AF-A0A0Q0B382-F1
#
_cell.length_a   1.000
_cell.length_b   1.000
_cell.length_c   1.000
_cell.angle_alpha   90.00
_cell.angle_beta   90.00
_cell.angle_gamma   90.00
#
_symmetry.space_group_name_H-M   'P 1'
#
loop_
_entity.id
_entity.type
_entity.pdbx_description
1 polymer ?
#
loop_
_entity_poly.entity_id
_entity_poly.type
_entity_poly.pdbx_seq_one_letter_code
_entity_poly.pdbx_strand_id
1 'polypeptide(L)'
;MRLSDVATIRTNFPEAHFWIIRRGSAERCGAPGRVFNTEHIGVLVNRTDIVLPDYLFYALMHVHQQGYWERLATGTLNLVNIRVSDVQRIELSPR
;
A
#
# COMPACT_ATOMS: atom_id res chain seq x y z
N MET A 1 -11.85 -5.92 9.80
CA MET A 1 -11.78 -6.27 8.37
C MET A 1 -10.40 -5.90 7.86
N ARG A 2 -9.73 -6.80 7.11
CA ARG A 2 -8.41 -6.54 6.53
C ARG A 2 -8.54 -6.04 5.10
N LEU A 3 -7.49 -5.37 4.63
CA LEU A 3 -7.44 -4.91 3.24
C LEU A 3 -7.49 -6.08 2.24
N SER A 4 -6.91 -7.23 2.60
CA SER A 4 -6.98 -8.47 1.80
C SER A 4 -8.41 -8.99 1.58
N ASP A 5 -9.38 -8.59 2.41
CA ASP A 5 -10.76 -9.06 2.31
C ASP A 5 -11.56 -8.29 1.24
N VAL A 6 -11.08 -7.12 0.84
CA VAL A 6 -11.78 -6.19 -0.07
C VAL A 6 -10.98 -5.85 -1.32
N ALA A 7 -9.70 -6.20 -1.38
CA ALA A 7 -8.81 -5.88 -2.48
C ALA A 7 -7.84 -7.01 -2.84
N THR A 8 -7.55 -7.16 -4.13
CA THR A 8 -6.46 -7.98 -4.65
C THR A 8 -5.17 -7.17 -4.61
N ILE A 9 -4.15 -7.68 -3.90
CA ILE A 9 -2.89 -6.98 -3.67
C ILE A 9 -1.73 -7.87 -4.15
N ARG A 10 -0.96 -7.38 -5.13
CA ARG A 10 0.21 -8.09 -5.68
C ARG A 10 1.17 -7.13 -6.38
N THR A 11 2.40 -7.56 -6.60
CA THR A 11 3.37 -6.84 -7.46
C THR A 11 3.10 -7.09 -8.93
N ASN A 12 3.70 -6.27 -9.81
CA ASN A 12 3.52 -6.36 -11.27
C ASN A 12 2.02 -6.42 -11.66
N PHE A 13 1.26 -5.44 -11.19
CA PHE A 13 -0.19 -5.39 -11.36
C PHE A 13 -0.62 -4.12 -12.11
N PRO A 14 -0.50 -4.07 -13.45
CA PRO A 14 -0.80 -2.87 -14.23
C PRO A 14 -2.28 -2.50 -14.24
N GLU A 15 -3.19 -3.44 -13.96
CA GLU A 15 -4.63 -3.18 -13.87
C GLU A 15 -5.08 -2.67 -12.49
N ALA A 16 -4.17 -2.49 -11.53
CA ALA A 16 -4.50 -1.98 -10.21
C ALA A 16 -5.05 -0.54 -10.27
N HIS A 17 -5.88 -0.17 -9.28
CA HIS A 17 -6.38 1.21 -9.19
C HIS A 17 -5.28 2.20 -8.79
N PHE A 18 -4.33 1.75 -7.98
CA PHE A 18 -3.13 2.51 -7.60
C PHE A 18 -2.01 1.58 -7.11
N TRP A 19 -0.83 2.14 -6.91
CA TRP A 19 0.38 1.41 -6.53
C TRP A 19 1.05 2.01 -5.31
N ILE A 20 1.65 1.16 -4.49
CA ILE A 20 2.40 1.54 -3.29
C ILE A 20 3.88 1.32 -3.56
N ILE A 21 4.71 2.33 -3.27
CA ILE A 21 6.16 2.22 -3.38
C ILE A 21 6.66 1.13 -2.44
N ARG A 22 7.16 0.04 -3.04
CA ARG A 22 7.64 -1.13 -2.30
C ARG A 22 9.03 -0.95 -1.74
N ARG A 23 9.90 -0.25 -2.48
CA ARG A 23 11.35 -0.16 -2.22
C ARG A 23 11.81 1.27 -2.45
N GLY A 24 12.64 1.80 -1.56
CA GLY A 24 13.17 3.15 -1.65
C GLY A 24 13.82 3.59 -0.35
N SER A 25 13.93 4.91 -0.14
CA SER A 25 14.23 5.46 1.19
C SER A 25 13.11 5.15 2.16
N ALA A 26 13.41 5.16 3.47
CA ALA A 26 12.41 4.95 4.52
C ALA A 26 11.21 5.89 4.38
N GLU A 27 11.48 7.16 4.08
CA GLU A 27 10.48 8.21 3.88
C GLU A 27 9.60 8.02 2.65
N ARG A 28 10.04 7.26 1.63
CA ARG A 28 9.23 7.04 0.40
C ARG A 28 8.51 5.69 0.42
N CYS A 29 8.98 4.76 1.23
CA CYS A 29 8.43 3.41 1.30
C CYS A 29 7.00 3.45 1.85
N GLY A 30 6.07 2.79 1.16
CA GLY A 30 4.66 2.80 1.54
C GLY A 30 3.86 3.99 1.02
N ALA A 31 4.48 4.95 0.32
CA ALA A 31 3.75 6.02 -0.34
C ALA A 31 2.88 5.48 -1.49
N PRO A 32 1.58 5.82 -1.55
CA PRO A 32 0.76 5.49 -2.70
C PRO A 32 1.01 6.45 -3.87
N GLY A 33 0.91 5.94 -5.09
CA GLY A 33 1.06 6.68 -6.34
C GLY A 33 0.16 6.14 -7.44
N ARG A 34 -0.05 6.95 -8.48
CA ARG A 34 -0.92 6.64 -9.63
C ARG A 34 -0.15 6.22 -10.89
N VAL A 35 1.15 6.00 -10.77
CA VAL A 35 2.01 5.57 -11.88
C VAL A 35 2.41 4.12 -11.65
N PHE A 36 2.14 3.29 -12.66
CA PHE A 36 2.53 1.89 -12.65
C PHE A 36 4.06 1.75 -12.62
N ASN A 37 4.52 0.82 -11.79
CA ASN A 37 5.87 0.32 -11.78
C ASN A 37 5.82 -1.17 -11.41
N THR A 38 6.60 -2.00 -12.10
CA THR A 38 6.59 -3.46 -11.93
C THR A 38 7.00 -3.91 -10.52
N GLU A 39 7.83 -3.12 -9.83
CA GLU A 39 8.28 -3.39 -8.46
C GLU A 39 7.28 -2.92 -7.40
N HIS A 40 6.40 -1.98 -7.73
CA HIS A 40 5.42 -1.46 -6.79
C HIS A 40 4.32 -2.48 -6.49
N ILE A 41 3.71 -2.35 -5.32
CA ILE A 41 2.60 -3.20 -4.89
C ILE A 41 1.31 -2.56 -5.42
N GLY A 42 0.66 -3.20 -6.37
CA GLY A 42 -0.64 -2.76 -6.88
C GLY A 42 -1.78 -3.18 -5.98
N VAL A 43 -2.77 -2.31 -5.84
CA VAL A 43 -4.01 -2.54 -5.10
C VAL A 43 -5.20 -2.40 -6.05
N LEU A 44 -5.89 -3.51 -6.32
CA LEU A 44 -7.16 -3.53 -7.03
C LEU A 44 -8.29 -3.77 -6.03
N VAL A 45 -9.22 -2.83 -5.91
CA VAL A 45 -10.35 -2.97 -4.98
C VAL A 45 -11.46 -3.76 -5.67
N ASN A 46 -11.85 -4.89 -5.08
CA ASN A 46 -12.88 -5.77 -5.62
C ASN A 46 -14.27 -5.44 -5.07
N ARG A 47 -14.34 -4.93 -3.83
CA ARG A 47 -15.57 -4.60 -3.09
C ARG A 47 -15.79 -3.08 -3.04
N THR A 48 -16.10 -2.48 -4.18
CA THR A 48 -16.36 -1.02 -4.28
C THR A 48 -17.62 -0.57 -3.55
N ASP A 49 -18.51 -1.51 -3.22
CA ASP A 49 -19.66 -1.33 -2.35
C ASP A 49 -19.27 -1.11 -0.87
N ILE A 50 -18.06 -1.53 -0.46
CA ILE A 50 -17.51 -1.26 0.88
C ILE A 50 -16.58 -0.05 0.86
N VAL A 51 -15.62 -0.04 -0.06
CA VAL A 51 -14.55 0.98 -0.08
C VAL A 51 -14.29 1.45 -1.49
N LEU A 52 -14.29 2.77 -1.68
CA LEU A 52 -13.95 3.35 -2.97
C LEU A 52 -12.43 3.37 -3.18
N PRO A 53 -11.92 3.07 -4.39
CA PRO A 53 -10.49 3.06 -4.67
C PRO A 53 -9.78 4.38 -4.35
N ASP A 54 -10.39 5.51 -4.73
CA ASP A 54 -9.82 6.83 -4.47
C ASP A 54 -9.82 7.19 -2.98
N TYR A 55 -10.87 6.79 -2.25
CA TYR A 55 -10.89 6.97 -0.80
C TYR A 55 -9.77 6.16 -0.13
N LEU A 56 -9.61 4.89 -0.52
CA LEU A 56 -8.54 4.04 0.00
C LEU A 56 -7.15 4.60 -0.32
N PHE A 57 -6.95 5.18 -1.51
CA PHE A 57 -5.70 5.85 -1.87
C PHE A 57 -5.35 6.94 -0.85
N TYR A 58 -6.29 7.85 -0.53
CA TYR A 58 -6.06 8.92 0.43
C TYR A 58 -5.93 8.42 1.87
N ALA A 59 -6.65 7.35 2.24
CA ALA A 59 -6.48 6.71 3.54
C ALA A 59 -5.06 6.15 3.72
N LEU A 60 -4.52 5.48 2.69
CA LEU A 60 -3.15 4.97 2.73
C LEU A 60 -2.10 6.08 2.65
N MET A 61 -2.42 7.19 1.99
CA MET A 61 -1.58 8.39 2.01
C MET A 61 -1.50 8.97 3.43
N HIS A 62 -2.62 9.02 4.15
CA HIS A 62 -2.64 9.43 5.55
C HIS A 62 -1.84 8.49 6.45
N VAL A 63 -2.01 7.17 6.30
CA VAL A 63 -1.21 6.16 7.02
C VAL A 63 0.29 6.34 6.78
N HIS A 64 0.67 6.66 5.54
CA HIS A 64 2.06 6.95 5.20
C HIS A 64 2.58 8.20 5.92
N GLN A 65 1.82 9.29 5.93
CA GLN A 65 2.19 10.54 6.61
C GLN A 65 2.33 10.37 8.14
N GLN A 66 1.73 9.34 8.73
CA GLN A 66 1.90 9.00 10.14
C GLN A 66 3.19 8.20 10.45
N GLY A 67 4.01 7.90 9.43
CA GLY A 67 5.25 7.11 9.61
C GLY A 67 5.00 5.63 9.91
N TYR A 68 3.82 5.10 9.59
CA TYR A 68 3.47 3.69 9.86
C TYR A 68 4.43 2.72 9.18
N TRP A 69 4.78 2.99 7.92
CA TRP A 69 5.62 2.13 7.09
C TRP A 69 7.07 2.09 7.52
N GLU A 70 7.61 3.18 8.08
CA GLU A 70 9.01 3.24 8.53
C GLU A 70 9.31 2.19 9.61
N ARG A 71 8.30 1.83 10.42
CA ARG A 71 8.41 0.82 11.47
C ARG A 71 8.37 -0.62 10.95
N LEU A 72 7.81 -0.82 9.74
CA LEU A 72 7.65 -2.13 9.11
C LEU A 72 8.69 -2.38 8.03
N ALA A 73 9.28 -1.32 7.47
CA ALA A 73 10.26 -1.40 6.42
C ALA A 73 11.52 -2.12 6.91
N THR A 74 12.03 -3.02 6.09
CA THR A 74 13.23 -3.81 6.39
C THR A 74 14.32 -3.49 5.36
N GLY A 75 15.58 -3.39 5.78
CA GLY A 75 16.69 -3.10 4.88
C GLY A 75 17.88 -2.41 5.55
N THR A 76 18.69 -1.72 4.75
CA THR A 76 19.86 -0.93 5.20
C THR A 76 19.51 0.55 5.27
N LEU A 77 20.38 1.37 5.87
CA LEU A 77 20.17 2.82 6.11
C LEU A 77 19.65 3.61 4.91
N ASN A 78 20.05 3.24 3.68
CA ASN A 78 19.67 3.98 2.46
C ASN A 78 18.58 3.30 1.63
N LEU A 79 18.25 2.04 1.90
CA LEU A 79 17.39 1.25 1.05
C LEU A 79 16.60 0.23 1.86
N VAL A 80 15.30 0.47 1.93
CA VAL A 80 14.37 -0.38 2.64
C VAL A 80 13.27 -0.89 1.73
N ASN A 81 12.61 -1.95 2.16
CA ASN A 81 11.51 -2.58 1.45
C ASN A 81 10.35 -2.95 2.39
N ILE A 82 9.13 -2.88 1.85
CA ILE A 82 7.94 -3.50 2.45
C ILE A 82 7.50 -4.72 1.64
N ARG A 83 6.76 -5.62 2.27
CA ARG A 83 6.24 -6.84 1.66
C ARG A 83 4.75 -6.65 1.32
N VAL A 84 4.28 -7.42 0.34
CA VAL A 84 2.85 -7.51 0.01
C VAL A 84 2.01 -7.89 1.25
N SER A 85 2.54 -8.78 2.09
CA SER A 85 1.91 -9.19 3.35
C SER A 85 1.69 -8.04 4.34
N ASP A 86 2.53 -7.00 4.30
CA ASP A 86 2.42 -5.87 5.22
C ASP A 86 1.23 -5.00 4.81
N VAL A 87 1.03 -4.80 3.51
CA VAL A 87 -0.14 -4.11 2.94
C VAL A 87 -1.43 -4.89 3.19
N GLN A 88 -1.40 -6.21 3.01
CA GLN A 88 -2.57 -7.08 3.24
C GLN A 88 -3.08 -7.05 4.68
N ARG A 89 -2.21 -6.79 5.65
CA ARG A 89 -2.53 -6.79 7.09
C ARG A 89 -3.16 -5.50 7.59
N ILE A 90 -3.24 -4.45 6.78
CA ILE A 90 -3.89 -3.20 7.17
C ILE A 90 -5.34 -3.46 7.56
N GLU A 91 -5.71 -3.02 8.76
CA GLU A 91 -7.07 -3.10 9.28
C GLU A 91 -7.87 -1.85 8.89
N LEU A 92 -9.09 -2.07 8.39
CA LEU A 92 -10.01 -1.02 7.95
C LEU A 92 -11.06 -0.66 9.01
N SER A 93 -10.82 -0.98 10.29
CA SER A 93 -11.79 -0.74 11.36
C SER A 93 -11.64 0.67 11.95
N PRO A 94 -12.75 1.39 12.23
CA PRO A 94 -12.70 2.57 13.09
C PRO A 94 -12.26 2.10 14.49
N ARG A 95 -11.19 2.72 15.01
CA ARG A 95 -10.82 2.58 16.42
C ARG A 95 -11.57 3.60 17.25
#